data_AF-A0ABD1F111-F1
#
_entry.id   AF-A0ABD1F111-F1
#
_cell.length_a   1.000
_cell.length_b   1.000
_cell.length_c   1.000
_cell.angle_alpha   90.00
_cell.angle_beta   90.00
_cell.angle_gamma   90.00
#
_symmetry.space_group_name_H-M   'P 1'
#
loop_
_entity.id
_entity.type
_entity.pdbx_description
1 polymer ?
#
loop_
_entity_poly.entity_id
_entity_poly.type
_entity_poly.pdbx_seq_one_letter_code
_entity_poly.pdbx_strand_id
1 'polypeptide(L)'
;MKNVRTYVGSEFSSHRIQRQNASLKRCLNMAQPWMLLRAAAILLVTRQTLALSDIFEEGKSDKEILDNLLRATRYDKRLLPPVRGSLTVNVSVLLLSLASPDESSLKYEVEFLLQQQWYDPRLRYSNQSEYNYLNAIHHHDDIWLPDTYFIMHGDFKDPLIPVHFSLRIYRNGSVNYLMRRHLILSCQGSLNIFPFDDPKCTFSMESISYEITSINYVWKNDEDVLRKSPSLTTLNAYLINNQTLICPIQSSWRGNYSCLRVHLIFTRDRAFYFTTVFIPGIILVTSSFITFWLEWNAVPARVMIGVTTMLNFFTTSNGFRSTLPVVSNLTAMNVWDGVCMCFIYASLLEFVCVNYVGRKRPLHNVVYRPGENPFTQETAQHEYYSAFCESPSFNQRFGDKKRDSTTVANEIGSCPNCGPNPCTHANNGCPAAEVRKKEPPHPIRVAKTIDVIARITFPTTFAVFLVFFFYHYKSFTNAHE
;
A
#
# COMPACT_ATOMS: atom_id res chain seq x y z
N MET A 1 100.89 91.10 69.38
CA MET A 1 101.63 91.37 68.12
C MET A 1 100.83 90.80 66.94
N LYS A 2 100.84 91.51 65.79
CA LYS A 2 100.50 91.13 64.40
C LYS A 2 99.70 89.83 64.06
N ASN A 3 98.58 90.05 63.33
CA ASN A 3 98.23 89.50 61.99
C ASN A 3 97.47 88.16 61.73
N VAL A 4 96.26 88.30 61.11
CA VAL A 4 95.88 87.90 59.71
C VAL A 4 94.98 86.65 59.39
N ARG A 5 93.80 86.95 58.77
CA ARG A 5 93.09 86.34 57.58
C ARG A 5 91.82 85.42 57.65
N THR A 6 90.74 85.95 57.03
CA THR A 6 89.77 85.40 56.02
C THR A 6 88.67 84.33 56.30
N TYR A 7 87.39 84.76 56.16
CA TYR A 7 86.25 84.28 55.30
C TYR A 7 86.21 82.82 54.75
N VAL A 8 85.07 82.14 54.44
CA VAL A 8 83.61 82.45 54.39
C VAL A 8 82.73 81.16 54.45
N GLY A 9 81.39 81.23 54.55
CA GLY A 9 80.49 80.11 54.17
C GLY A 9 78.96 80.28 54.42
N SER A 10 78.16 80.51 53.37
CA SER A 10 76.68 80.47 53.39
C SER A 10 76.09 80.07 52.01
N GLU A 11 74.79 79.78 51.96
CA GLU A 11 73.96 79.59 50.74
C GLU A 11 74.21 78.35 49.84
N PHE A 12 73.55 77.21 50.10
CA PHE A 12 73.45 76.12 49.11
C PHE A 12 72.11 75.35 49.04
N SER A 13 71.09 75.70 49.86
CA SER A 13 69.88 74.87 50.01
C SER A 13 68.67 75.25 49.14
N SER A 14 68.57 76.48 48.62
CA SER A 14 67.32 76.97 47.98
C SER A 14 67.16 76.52 46.52
N HIS A 15 68.23 76.56 45.72
CA HIS A 15 68.15 76.36 44.27
C HIS A 15 67.75 74.94 43.80
N ARG A 16 67.87 73.92 44.66
CA ARG A 16 67.57 72.52 44.28
C ARG A 16 66.06 72.24 44.19
N ILE A 17 65.24 72.92 45.00
CA ILE A 17 63.78 72.71 45.08
C ILE A 17 63.06 73.30 43.86
N GLN A 18 63.46 74.50 43.41
CA GLN A 18 62.85 75.14 42.23
C GLN A 18 63.08 74.39 40.91
N ARG A 19 64.22 73.70 40.74
CA ARG A 19 64.47 72.89 39.52
C ARG A 19 63.62 71.62 39.46
N GLN A 20 63.31 70.98 40.59
CA GLN A 20 62.42 69.80 40.62
C GLN A 20 60.98 70.16 40.21
N ASN A 21 60.42 71.26 40.72
CA ASN A 21 59.07 71.70 40.36
C ASN A 21 58.90 72.06 38.87
N ALA A 22 59.95 72.61 38.23
CA ALA A 22 59.93 72.91 36.79
C ALA A 22 59.99 71.65 35.91
N SER A 23 60.70 70.61 36.34
CA SER A 23 60.73 69.30 35.69
C SER A 23 59.38 68.59 35.79
N LEU A 24 58.78 68.55 37.00
CA LEU A 24 57.51 67.87 37.24
C LEU A 24 56.36 68.47 36.40
N LYS A 25 56.28 69.81 36.30
CA LYS A 25 55.30 70.49 35.45
C LYS A 25 55.46 70.18 33.95
N ARG A 26 56.69 69.96 33.47
CA ARG A 26 56.94 69.59 32.07
C ARG A 26 56.49 68.16 31.77
N CYS A 27 56.68 67.23 32.71
CA CYS A 27 56.18 65.85 32.60
C CYS A 27 54.65 65.77 32.64
N LEU A 28 53.97 66.54 33.50
CA LEU A 28 52.49 66.58 33.52
C LEU A 28 51.90 67.05 32.18
N ASN A 29 52.41 68.15 31.63
CA ASN A 29 51.89 68.72 30.37
C ASN A 29 52.12 67.79 29.15
N MET A 30 53.16 66.95 29.15
CA MET A 30 53.37 65.95 28.09
C MET A 30 52.50 64.69 28.26
N ALA A 31 52.11 64.34 29.48
CA ALA A 31 51.25 63.17 29.76
C ALA A 31 49.76 63.45 29.51
N GLN A 32 49.30 64.70 29.72
CA GLN A 32 47.89 65.09 29.58
C GLN A 32 47.24 64.72 28.23
N PRO A 33 47.85 64.97 27.05
CA PRO A 33 47.25 64.60 25.77
C PRO A 33 47.07 63.08 25.61
N TRP A 34 48.05 62.29 26.07
CA TRP A 34 48.02 60.83 25.99
C TRP A 34 47.02 60.22 26.98
N MET A 35 46.85 60.84 28.15
CA MET A 35 45.82 60.48 29.13
C MET A 35 44.42 60.77 28.58
N LEU A 36 44.21 61.92 27.94
CA LEU A 36 42.93 62.27 27.29
C LEU A 36 42.63 61.38 26.08
N LEU A 37 43.62 61.05 25.25
CA LEU A 37 43.47 60.10 24.15
C LEU A 37 43.14 58.68 24.65
N ARG A 38 43.78 58.21 25.72
CA ARG A 38 43.42 56.93 26.34
C ARG A 38 42.03 56.97 26.96
N ALA A 39 41.67 58.05 27.66
CA ALA A 39 40.32 58.22 28.21
C ALA A 39 39.25 58.27 27.11
N ALA A 40 39.52 58.96 25.99
CA ALA A 40 38.63 59.01 24.84
C ALA A 40 38.52 57.66 24.13
N ALA A 41 39.63 56.92 23.96
CA ALA A 41 39.63 55.57 23.41
C ALA A 41 38.88 54.59 24.32
N ILE A 42 39.07 54.67 25.65
CA ILE A 42 38.29 53.91 26.63
C ILE A 42 36.82 54.30 26.53
N LEU A 43 36.47 55.59 26.49
CA LEU A 43 35.08 56.07 26.33
C LEU A 43 34.43 55.60 25.02
N LEU A 44 35.17 55.55 23.92
CA LEU A 44 34.72 55.03 22.62
C LEU A 44 34.51 53.52 22.66
N VAL A 45 35.45 52.76 23.24
CA VAL A 45 35.33 51.31 23.43
C VAL A 45 34.17 51.00 24.39
N THR A 46 34.03 51.73 25.52
CA THR A 46 32.90 51.55 26.44
C THR A 46 31.58 51.95 25.79
N ARG A 47 31.54 52.99 24.94
CA ARG A 47 30.34 53.31 24.14
C ARG A 47 30.01 52.21 23.16
N GLN A 48 30.99 51.58 22.52
CA GLN A 48 30.76 50.47 21.60
C GLN A 48 30.34 49.19 22.32
N THR A 49 30.84 48.92 23.53
CA THR A 49 30.35 47.79 24.34
C THR A 49 28.97 48.06 24.94
N LEU A 50 28.67 49.30 25.36
CA LEU A 50 27.35 49.71 25.87
C LEU A 50 26.29 49.68 24.76
N ALA A 51 26.59 50.22 23.57
CA ALA A 51 25.67 50.15 22.42
C ALA A 51 25.40 48.70 21.94
N LEU A 52 26.18 47.72 22.39
CA LEU A 52 25.95 46.29 22.14
C LEU A 52 25.13 45.63 23.28
N SER A 53 25.12 46.18 24.50
CA SER A 53 24.21 45.80 25.57
C SER A 53 22.83 46.45 25.46
N ASP A 54 22.73 47.71 25.02
CA ASP A 54 21.47 48.50 24.95
C ASP A 54 20.45 47.93 23.93
N ILE A 55 20.87 46.98 23.09
CA ILE A 55 19.98 46.29 22.16
C ILE A 55 18.96 45.43 22.92
N PHE A 56 19.36 44.89 24.08
CA PHE A 56 18.50 44.12 24.98
C PHE A 56 18.45 44.80 26.36
N GLU A 57 17.72 45.90 26.46
CA GLU A 57 17.34 46.50 27.75
C GLU A 57 16.15 45.76 28.38
N GLU A 58 15.96 45.91 29.70
CA GLU A 58 14.77 45.43 30.38
C GLU A 58 13.50 46.11 29.84
N GLY A 59 12.47 45.31 29.54
CA GLY A 59 11.14 45.81 29.15
C GLY A 59 10.78 45.74 27.66
N LYS A 60 11.69 45.31 26.76
CA LYS A 60 11.36 45.11 25.34
C LYS A 60 10.50 43.87 25.12
N SER A 61 9.55 43.96 24.20
CA SER A 61 8.67 42.84 23.83
C SER A 61 9.44 41.76 23.05
N ASP A 62 9.07 40.48 23.22
CA ASP A 62 9.60 39.36 22.43
C ASP A 62 9.57 39.61 20.90
N LYS A 63 8.60 40.40 20.41
CA LYS A 63 8.55 40.86 19.00
C LYS A 63 9.69 41.80 18.65
N GLU A 64 9.93 42.83 19.47
CA GLU A 64 11.02 43.79 19.28
C GLU A 64 12.38 43.11 19.38
N ILE A 65 12.53 42.12 20.27
CA ILE A 65 13.73 41.28 20.35
C ILE A 65 13.93 40.55 19.01
N LEU A 66 12.88 39.93 18.45
CA LEU A 66 12.94 39.23 17.17
C LEU A 66 13.26 40.16 16.00
N ASP A 67 12.59 41.31 15.88
CA ASP A 67 12.84 42.32 14.84
C ASP A 67 14.29 42.87 14.92
N ASN A 68 14.82 43.01 16.13
CA ASN A 68 16.20 43.42 16.36
C ASN A 68 17.24 42.33 15.99
N LEU A 69 16.88 41.05 16.15
CA LEU A 69 17.71 39.92 15.71
C LEU A 69 17.71 39.77 14.18
N LEU A 70 16.54 39.87 13.54
CA LEU A 70 16.34 39.65 12.10
C LEU A 70 16.69 40.86 11.22
N ARG A 71 17.10 41.98 11.83
CA ARG A 71 17.50 43.19 11.11
C ARG A 71 18.59 42.88 10.08
N ALA A 72 18.40 43.31 8.83
CA ALA A 72 19.29 43.03 7.70
C ALA A 72 20.76 43.47 7.88
N THR A 73 21.06 44.36 8.83
CA THR A 73 22.44 44.74 9.18
C THR A 73 23.15 43.75 10.11
N ARG A 74 22.42 42.80 10.69
CA ARG A 74 22.89 41.77 11.63
C ARG A 74 22.72 40.36 11.07
N TYR A 75 21.60 40.09 10.40
CA TYR A 75 21.22 38.77 9.95
C TYR A 75 21.04 38.71 8.43
N ASP A 76 21.78 37.82 7.78
CA ASP A 76 21.56 37.45 6.37
C ASP A 76 21.20 35.96 6.29
N LYS A 77 19.95 35.70 5.91
CA LYS A 77 19.39 34.36 5.72
C LYS A 77 20.03 33.56 4.58
N ARG A 78 20.80 34.21 3.69
CA ARG A 78 21.50 33.54 2.58
C ARG A 78 22.77 32.85 3.03
N LEU A 79 23.31 33.25 4.19
CA LEU A 79 24.54 32.71 4.75
C LEU A 79 24.23 31.56 5.72
N LEU A 80 24.93 30.44 5.53
CA LEU A 80 24.96 29.32 6.45
C LEU A 80 25.32 29.80 7.88
N PRO A 81 24.64 29.30 8.93
CA PRO A 81 24.98 29.62 10.32
C PRO A 81 26.47 29.44 10.63
N PRO A 82 27.14 30.44 11.21
CA PRO A 82 28.60 30.43 11.39
C PRO A 82 29.04 29.54 12.56
N VAL A 83 29.09 28.23 12.31
CA VAL A 83 29.53 27.20 13.27
C VAL A 83 30.96 26.73 12.99
N ARG A 84 31.58 26.05 13.97
CA ARG A 84 32.89 25.41 13.79
C ARG A 84 32.68 23.98 13.27
N GLY A 85 33.13 23.70 12.05
CA GLY A 85 32.89 22.42 11.37
C GLY A 85 31.53 22.39 10.67
N SER A 86 30.96 21.20 10.53
CA SER A 86 29.67 20.98 9.88
C SER A 86 28.49 21.36 10.80
N LEU A 87 27.48 22.04 10.26
CA LEU A 87 26.24 22.35 10.95
C LEU A 87 25.42 21.08 11.16
N THR A 88 25.30 20.64 12.41
CA THR A 88 24.47 19.49 12.75
C THR A 88 22.99 19.90 12.80
N VAL A 89 22.17 19.24 11.99
CA VAL A 89 20.71 19.40 11.97
C VAL A 89 20.09 18.12 12.53
N ASN A 90 19.56 18.19 13.74
CA ASN A 90 18.85 17.09 14.38
C ASN A 90 17.44 16.96 13.76
N VAL A 91 17.08 15.77 13.32
CA VAL A 91 15.81 15.47 12.65
C VAL A 91 15.01 14.45 13.43
N SER A 92 13.69 14.68 13.54
CA SER A 92 12.72 13.68 13.99
C SER A 92 11.43 13.78 13.16
N VAL A 93 10.77 12.64 12.96
CA VAL A 93 9.58 12.51 12.08
C VAL A 93 8.42 11.97 12.90
N LEU A 94 7.30 12.69 12.94
CA LEU A 94 6.05 12.19 13.53
C LEU A 94 5.09 11.78 12.41
N LEU A 95 4.82 10.48 12.26
CA LEU A 95 3.87 10.00 11.27
C LEU A 95 2.44 10.34 11.70
N LEU A 96 1.75 11.16 10.91
CA LEU A 96 0.38 11.60 11.18
C LEU A 96 -0.66 10.67 10.58
N SER A 97 -0.51 10.35 9.29
CA SER A 97 -1.43 9.51 8.51
C SER A 97 -0.66 8.73 7.44
N LEU A 98 -1.20 7.57 7.07
CA LEU A 98 -0.74 6.75 5.96
C LEU A 98 -1.97 6.10 5.31
N ALA A 99 -2.15 6.29 4.01
CA ALA A 99 -3.29 5.79 3.26
C ALA A 99 -2.85 5.36 1.85
N SER A 100 -3.62 4.49 1.19
CA SER A 100 -3.64 4.42 -0.27
C SER A 100 -4.93 5.08 -0.78
N PRO A 101 -4.93 5.68 -1.99
CA PRO A 101 -6.13 6.29 -2.56
C PRO A 101 -7.19 5.25 -2.93
N ASP A 102 -6.74 4.02 -3.21
CA ASP A 102 -7.53 2.81 -3.48
C ASP A 102 -6.71 1.59 -3.02
N GLU A 103 -7.37 0.45 -2.80
CA GLU A 103 -6.73 -0.76 -2.28
C GLU A 103 -5.76 -1.38 -3.31
N SER A 104 -6.10 -1.30 -4.60
CA SER A 104 -5.34 -1.83 -5.74
C SER A 104 -4.02 -1.11 -6.02
N SER A 105 -3.87 0.14 -5.58
CA SER A 105 -2.74 0.99 -5.95
C SER A 105 -1.41 0.59 -5.31
N LEU A 106 -0.35 1.10 -5.94
CA LEU A 106 1.04 1.08 -5.49
C LEU A 106 1.51 2.45 -4.95
N LYS A 107 0.63 3.46 -5.05
CA LYS A 107 0.87 4.80 -4.52
C LYS A 107 0.28 4.90 -3.11
N TYR A 108 1.10 5.35 -2.17
CA TYR A 108 0.73 5.55 -0.77
C TYR A 108 0.94 7.01 -0.38
N GLU A 109 -0.13 7.62 0.11
CA GLU A 109 -0.12 8.95 0.68
C GLU A 109 0.42 8.86 2.11
N VAL A 110 1.55 9.52 2.36
CA VAL A 110 2.24 9.54 3.64
C VAL A 110 2.32 10.97 4.14
N GLU A 111 1.74 11.20 5.31
CA GLU A 111 1.70 12.51 5.93
C GLU A 111 2.39 12.49 7.29
N PHE A 112 3.30 13.44 7.50
CA PHE A 112 4.10 13.52 8.71
C PHE A 112 4.41 14.97 9.10
N LEU A 113 4.72 15.17 10.38
CA LEU A 113 5.44 16.35 10.82
C LEU A 113 6.94 16.06 10.77
N LEU A 114 7.68 16.91 10.07
CA LEU A 114 9.13 16.95 10.11
C LEU A 114 9.55 18.02 11.14
N GLN A 115 10.23 17.58 12.19
CA GLN A 115 10.90 18.46 13.14
C GLN A 115 12.39 18.53 12.82
N GLN A 116 12.91 19.75 12.80
CA GLN A 116 14.31 20.04 12.56
C GLN A 116 14.83 20.97 13.66
N GLN A 117 16.01 20.67 14.17
CA GLN A 117 16.66 21.46 15.21
C GLN A 117 18.12 21.70 14.85
N TRP A 118 18.52 22.97 14.78
CA TRP A 118 19.91 23.38 14.55
C TRP A 118 20.30 24.51 15.50
N TYR A 119 21.54 24.98 15.38
CA TYR A 119 22.11 26.04 16.21
C TYR A 119 22.62 27.18 15.33
N ASP A 120 22.11 28.38 15.54
CA ASP A 120 22.58 29.61 14.88
C ASP A 120 23.06 30.62 15.93
N PRO A 121 24.39 30.87 16.03
CA PRO A 121 24.94 31.86 16.96
C PRO A 121 24.39 33.28 16.77
N ARG A 122 23.93 33.63 15.56
CA ARG A 122 23.46 34.99 15.21
C ARG A 122 22.12 35.32 15.86
N LEU A 123 21.32 34.30 16.15
CA LEU A 123 19.99 34.39 16.76
C LEU A 123 20.04 34.33 18.30
N ARG A 124 21.22 34.41 18.90
CA ARG A 124 21.39 34.48 20.36
C ARG A 124 20.91 35.82 20.92
N TYR A 125 20.20 35.73 22.04
CA TYR A 125 19.72 36.89 22.80
C TYR A 125 19.82 36.63 24.30
N SER A 126 19.72 37.69 25.10
CA SER A 126 19.86 37.68 26.56
C SER A 126 18.61 37.13 27.28
N ASN A 127 18.73 36.90 28.59
CA ASN A 127 17.69 36.32 29.45
C ASN A 127 16.50 37.27 29.78
N GLN A 128 16.15 38.20 28.89
CA GLN A 128 15.13 39.24 29.12
C GLN A 128 13.78 38.99 28.42
N SER A 129 13.63 37.92 27.62
CA SER A 129 12.31 37.52 27.10
C SER A 129 11.41 36.99 28.21
N GLU A 130 10.10 37.20 28.10
CA GLU A 130 9.12 36.64 29.05
C GLU A 130 9.12 35.10 28.98
N TYR A 131 9.22 34.55 27.76
CA TYR A 131 9.19 33.12 27.48
C TYR A 131 10.60 32.52 27.34
N ASN A 132 10.71 31.19 27.38
CA ASN A 132 11.96 30.46 27.15
C ASN A 132 12.41 30.45 25.67
N TYR A 133 11.54 30.87 24.75
CA TYR A 133 11.78 30.94 23.31
C TYR A 133 10.97 32.09 22.68
N LEU A 134 11.48 32.67 21.60
CA LEU A 134 10.72 33.57 20.72
C LEU A 134 9.93 32.74 19.70
N ASN A 135 8.67 33.10 19.46
CA ASN A 135 7.86 32.49 18.39
C ASN A 135 8.06 33.26 17.08
N ALA A 136 8.77 32.67 16.13
CA ALA A 136 9.14 33.29 14.86
C ALA A 136 8.36 32.72 13.67
N ILE A 137 7.20 32.09 13.87
CA ILE A 137 6.44 31.40 12.81
C ILE A 137 6.10 32.30 11.60
N HIS A 138 5.83 33.59 11.82
CA HIS A 138 5.56 34.56 10.76
C HIS A 138 6.81 35.07 10.03
N HIS A 139 8.01 34.70 10.51
CA HIS A 139 9.32 35.07 9.96
C HIS A 139 10.08 33.85 9.41
N HIS A 140 9.38 32.77 9.06
CA HIS A 140 10.01 31.58 8.46
C HIS A 140 10.74 31.91 7.16
N ASP A 141 10.24 32.88 6.38
CA ASP A 141 10.92 33.39 5.20
C ASP A 141 12.14 34.25 5.52
N ASP A 142 12.23 34.91 6.69
CA ASP A 142 13.30 35.83 7.05
C ASP A 142 14.50 35.13 7.71
N ILE A 143 14.33 33.89 8.14
CA ILE A 143 15.32 33.08 8.86
C ILE A 143 15.99 32.10 7.88
N TRP A 144 17.23 31.70 8.19
CA TRP A 144 17.91 30.64 7.44
C TRP A 144 17.26 29.32 7.83
N LEU A 145 16.78 28.55 6.86
CA LEU A 145 16.24 27.21 7.05
C LEU A 145 17.14 26.20 6.33
N PRO A 146 17.33 24.98 6.87
CA PRO A 146 18.05 23.92 6.16
C PRO A 146 17.31 23.53 4.88
N ASP A 147 18.06 23.35 3.81
CA ASP A 147 17.58 23.14 2.45
C ASP A 147 17.28 21.66 2.17
N THR A 148 16.43 21.08 3.03
CA THR A 148 16.14 19.64 3.03
C THR A 148 15.28 19.23 1.85
N TYR A 149 15.87 18.40 0.98
CA TYR A 149 15.24 17.79 -0.17
C TYR A 149 14.87 16.32 0.11
N PHE A 150 13.74 15.88 -0.44
CA PHE A 150 13.26 14.50 -0.30
C PHE A 150 13.59 13.68 -1.55
N ILE A 151 14.39 12.64 -1.37
CA ILE A 151 14.69 11.64 -2.40
C ILE A 151 13.73 10.47 -2.18
N MET A 152 12.82 10.27 -3.12
CA MET A 152 11.76 9.27 -3.05
C MET A 152 11.44 8.72 -4.44
N HIS A 153 10.83 7.54 -4.49
CA HIS A 153 10.12 7.08 -5.68
C HIS A 153 8.65 7.49 -5.52
N GLY A 154 8.12 8.30 -6.43
CA GLY A 154 6.82 8.96 -6.30
C GLY A 154 6.93 10.48 -6.40
N ASP A 155 5.90 11.18 -5.92
CA ASP A 155 5.65 12.61 -6.16
C ASP A 155 5.32 13.35 -4.85
N PHE A 156 5.40 14.68 -4.85
CA PHE A 156 4.81 15.49 -3.78
C PHE A 156 3.29 15.61 -4.00
N LYS A 157 2.49 15.57 -2.93
CA LYS A 157 1.06 15.93 -3.05
C LYS A 157 0.92 17.44 -3.09
N ASP A 158 0.03 17.94 -3.95
CA ASP A 158 -0.31 19.36 -3.95
C ASP A 158 -1.00 19.77 -2.63
N PRO A 159 -0.64 20.92 -2.02
CA PRO A 159 0.40 21.86 -2.47
C PRO A 159 1.83 21.44 -2.08
N LEU A 160 2.80 21.68 -2.97
CA LEU A 160 4.23 21.40 -2.72
C LEU A 160 4.85 22.19 -1.54
N ILE A 161 4.25 23.32 -1.17
CA ILE A 161 4.73 24.21 -0.10
C ILE A 161 4.41 23.56 1.26
N PRO A 162 5.39 23.43 2.17
CA PRO A 162 5.14 22.87 3.50
C PRO A 162 4.17 23.74 4.30
N VAL A 163 3.35 23.12 5.15
CA VAL A 163 2.60 23.88 6.16
C VAL A 163 3.51 24.08 7.37
N HIS A 164 3.91 25.33 7.64
CA HIS A 164 4.72 25.71 8.79
C HIS A 164 3.88 25.62 10.08
N PHE A 165 4.26 24.75 11.02
CA PHE A 165 3.52 24.50 12.27
C PHE A 165 4.10 25.25 13.47
N SER A 166 5.42 25.38 13.57
CA SER A 166 6.08 26.16 14.63
C SER A 166 7.51 26.52 14.23
N LEU A 167 7.94 27.73 14.57
CA LEU A 167 9.35 28.12 14.53
C LEU A 167 9.68 28.80 15.87
N ARG A 168 10.55 28.18 16.66
CA ARG A 168 10.90 28.61 18.02
C ARG A 168 12.40 28.84 18.13
N ILE A 169 12.79 30.04 18.51
CA ILE A 169 14.20 30.42 18.72
C ILE A 169 14.44 30.47 20.22
N TYR A 170 15.33 29.62 20.73
CA TYR A 170 15.71 29.61 22.14
C TYR A 170 16.84 30.61 22.42
N ARG A 171 16.90 31.11 23.66
CA ARG A 171 17.89 32.10 24.14
C ARG A 171 19.34 31.75 23.79
N ASN A 172 19.67 30.45 23.82
CA ASN A 172 20.99 29.94 23.51
C ASN A 172 21.36 30.01 22.00
N GLY A 173 20.43 30.31 21.10
CA GLY A 173 20.62 30.29 19.64
C GLY A 173 20.20 28.98 18.97
N SER A 174 19.65 28.02 19.71
CA SER A 174 19.02 26.83 19.12
C SER A 174 17.69 27.22 18.47
N VAL A 175 17.44 26.72 17.26
CA VAL A 175 16.18 26.91 16.54
C VAL A 175 15.49 25.56 16.39
N ASN A 176 14.22 25.48 16.82
CA ASN A 176 13.35 24.34 16.56
C ASN A 176 12.29 24.75 15.52
N TYR A 177 12.27 24.04 14.41
CA TYR A 177 11.36 24.23 13.30
C TYR A 177 10.53 22.97 13.09
N LEU A 178 9.21 23.14 12.96
CA LEU A 178 8.24 22.07 12.78
C LEU A 178 7.39 22.39 11.56
N MET A 179 7.35 21.49 10.59
CA MET A 179 6.54 21.62 9.37
C MET A 179 5.77 20.32 9.10
N ARG A 180 4.62 20.41 8.44
CA ARG A 180 3.87 19.25 7.92
C ARG A 180 4.22 19.04 6.45
N ARG A 181 4.47 17.79 6.08
CA ARG A 181 4.77 17.35 4.71
C ARG A 181 3.82 16.21 4.31
N HIS A 182 3.49 16.19 3.03
CA HIS A 182 2.62 15.19 2.41
C HIS A 182 3.33 14.67 1.15
N LEU A 183 3.68 13.39 1.15
CA LEU A 183 4.36 12.71 0.04
C LEU A 183 3.45 11.63 -0.53
N ILE A 184 3.50 11.41 -1.84
CA ILE A 184 2.88 10.28 -2.52
C ILE A 184 4.00 9.33 -2.91
N LEU A 185 4.22 8.28 -2.12
CA LEU A 185 5.28 7.32 -2.34
C LEU A 185 4.78 6.19 -3.25
N SER A 186 5.48 5.94 -4.34
CA SER A 186 5.32 4.74 -5.18
C SER A 186 6.15 3.62 -4.56
N CYS A 187 5.50 2.55 -4.09
CA CYS A 187 6.14 1.57 -3.22
C CYS A 187 6.08 0.17 -3.80
N GLN A 188 7.25 -0.48 -3.86
CA GLN A 188 7.40 -1.77 -4.53
C GLN A 188 7.22 -2.92 -3.53
N GLY A 189 6.07 -3.58 -3.61
CA GLY A 189 5.82 -4.86 -2.97
C GLY A 189 6.23 -6.04 -3.85
N SER A 190 6.11 -7.26 -3.31
CA SER A 190 6.30 -8.49 -4.08
C SER A 190 5.04 -8.79 -4.90
N LEU A 191 4.91 -8.13 -6.05
CA LEU A 191 3.76 -8.21 -6.95
C LEU A 191 3.38 -9.66 -7.35
N ASN A 192 4.34 -10.59 -7.30
CA ASN A 192 4.13 -12.02 -7.57
C ASN A 192 3.13 -12.65 -6.59
N ILE A 193 3.11 -12.21 -5.32
CA ILE A 193 2.20 -12.71 -4.27
C ILE A 193 1.04 -11.75 -3.97
N PHE A 194 0.85 -10.70 -4.78
CA PHE A 194 -0.25 -9.74 -4.63
C PHE A 194 -1.62 -10.45 -4.55
N PRO A 195 -2.50 -10.12 -3.57
CA PRO A 195 -2.45 -8.99 -2.64
C PRO A 195 -1.90 -9.35 -1.24
N PHE A 196 -1.22 -10.49 -1.10
CA PHE A 196 -0.62 -10.95 0.16
C PHE A 196 0.79 -10.39 0.38
N ASP A 197 1.15 -9.32 -0.35
CA ASP A 197 2.43 -8.64 -0.22
C ASP A 197 2.42 -7.61 0.93
N ASP A 198 3.58 -7.43 1.57
CA ASP A 198 3.85 -6.34 2.50
C ASP A 198 4.76 -5.32 1.77
N PRO A 199 4.20 -4.24 1.17
CA PRO A 199 4.99 -3.33 0.37
C PRO A 199 5.91 -2.47 1.24
N LYS A 200 7.03 -2.03 0.65
CA LYS A 200 8.07 -1.27 1.34
C LYS A 200 8.18 0.11 0.72
N CYS A 201 7.78 1.13 1.47
CA CYS A 201 8.00 2.54 1.11
C CYS A 201 9.31 3.01 1.73
N THR A 202 10.10 3.76 0.96
CA THR A 202 11.29 4.44 1.48
C THR A 202 11.37 5.85 0.92
N PHE A 203 11.65 6.81 1.79
CA PHE A 203 12.08 8.14 1.39
C PHE A 203 13.33 8.52 2.17
N SER A 204 14.18 9.34 1.56
CA SER A 204 15.39 9.85 2.18
C SER A 204 15.38 11.38 2.18
N MET A 205 16.07 11.99 3.14
CA MET A 205 16.20 13.43 3.33
C MET A 205 17.68 13.80 3.25
N GLU A 206 18.01 14.77 2.40
CA GLU A 206 19.36 15.20 2.07
C GLU A 206 19.38 16.74 1.94
N SER A 207 20.55 17.39 1.97
CA SER A 207 20.65 18.80 1.57
C SER A 207 20.68 18.89 0.05
N ILE A 208 20.02 19.88 -0.55
CA ILE A 208 20.12 20.12 -1.99
C ILE A 208 21.44 20.82 -2.40
N SER A 209 22.03 21.65 -1.53
CA SER A 209 23.20 22.49 -1.87
C SER A 209 24.48 22.11 -1.13
N TYR A 210 24.40 21.57 0.08
CA TYR A 210 25.53 21.47 1.01
C TYR A 210 25.97 20.02 1.27
N GLU A 211 27.25 19.75 1.03
CA GLU A 211 27.90 18.49 1.39
C GLU A 211 27.96 18.24 2.91
N ILE A 212 28.26 17.00 3.31
CA ILE A 212 28.38 16.57 4.71
C ILE A 212 29.37 17.41 5.55
N THR A 213 30.37 18.01 4.90
CA THR A 213 31.35 18.93 5.50
C THR A 213 30.74 20.23 6.01
N SER A 214 29.59 20.63 5.44
CA SER A 214 28.89 21.88 5.73
C SER A 214 27.57 21.67 6.48
N ILE A 215 26.78 20.65 6.12
CA ILE A 215 25.56 20.25 6.83
C ILE A 215 25.57 18.75 7.09
N ASN A 216 25.41 18.36 8.35
CA ASN A 216 25.28 16.97 8.79
C ASN A 216 23.89 16.75 9.40
N TYR A 217 23.05 15.99 8.72
CA TYR A 217 21.75 15.59 9.24
C TYR A 217 21.93 14.37 10.15
N VAL A 218 21.39 14.44 11.36
CA VAL A 218 21.48 13.38 12.36
C VAL A 218 20.10 13.10 12.94
N TRP A 219 19.77 11.83 13.16
CA TRP A 219 18.55 11.45 13.85
C TRP A 219 18.62 11.91 15.32
N LYS A 220 17.56 12.54 15.83
CA LYS A 220 17.48 12.94 17.25
C LYS A 220 17.58 11.69 18.13
N ASN A 221 18.47 11.68 19.12
CA ASN A 221 18.84 10.47 19.91
C ASN A 221 17.78 9.96 20.91
N ASP A 222 16.50 10.28 20.72
CA ASP A 222 15.41 9.88 21.64
C ASP A 222 14.61 8.71 21.05
N GLU A 223 13.95 7.91 21.89
CA GLU A 223 13.00 6.84 21.49
C GLU A 223 11.87 7.34 20.54
N ASP A 224 11.66 8.66 20.46
CA ASP A 224 10.62 9.33 19.67
C ASP A 224 11.03 9.69 18.21
N VAL A 225 12.14 9.17 17.66
CA VAL A 225 12.62 9.53 16.30
C VAL A 225 11.54 9.36 15.21
N LEU A 226 10.77 8.27 15.30
CA LEU A 226 9.68 7.96 14.38
C LEU A 226 8.44 7.45 15.14
N ARG A 227 7.81 8.37 15.86
CA ARG A 227 6.58 8.09 16.61
C ARG A 227 5.36 8.00 15.67
N LYS A 228 4.44 7.08 15.96
CA LYS A 228 3.11 7.00 15.34
C LYS A 228 2.15 7.95 16.08
N SER A 229 1.35 8.74 15.37
CA SER A 229 0.31 9.56 16.03
C SER A 229 -0.72 8.65 16.73
N PRO A 230 -1.23 9.00 17.92
CA PRO A 230 -2.33 8.26 18.55
C PRO A 230 -3.62 8.30 17.72
N SER A 231 -3.74 9.31 16.86
CA SER A 231 -4.88 9.56 15.96
C SER A 231 -4.78 8.81 14.62
N LEU A 232 -3.79 7.94 14.43
CA LEU A 232 -3.76 6.98 13.31
C LEU A 232 -4.80 5.88 13.55
N THR A 233 -6.07 6.28 13.42
CA THR A 233 -7.19 5.38 13.19
C THR A 233 -6.91 4.56 11.95
N THR A 234 -7.40 3.32 11.95
CA THR A 234 -7.12 2.31 10.92
C THR A 234 -7.66 2.74 9.56
N LEU A 235 -6.76 3.14 8.64
CA LEU A 235 -7.01 3.14 7.20
C LEU A 235 -6.42 1.85 6.60
N ASN A 236 -6.66 1.62 5.30
CA ASN A 236 -6.45 0.37 4.54
C ASN A 236 -5.02 -0.22 4.52
N ALA A 237 -4.06 0.38 5.23
CA ALA A 237 -2.70 -0.14 5.38
C ALA A 237 -2.17 0.06 6.82
N TYR A 238 -1.51 -0.97 7.37
CA TYR A 238 -0.97 -0.95 8.74
C TYR A 238 0.55 -0.92 8.71
N LEU A 239 1.17 0.07 9.34
CA LEU A 239 2.62 0.14 9.55
C LEU A 239 3.09 -1.02 10.46
N ILE A 240 3.92 -1.90 9.92
CA ILE A 240 4.51 -3.07 10.60
C ILE A 240 5.83 -2.67 11.28
N ASN A 241 6.73 -2.02 10.52
CA ASN A 241 8.07 -1.68 10.96
C ASN A 241 8.44 -0.29 10.43
N ASN A 242 9.12 0.50 11.25
CA ASN A 242 9.73 1.76 10.86
C ASN A 242 11.18 1.81 11.32
N GLN A 243 12.07 2.30 10.47
CA GLN A 243 13.50 2.39 10.77
C GLN A 243 14.12 3.64 10.15
N THR A 244 15.03 4.22 10.90
CA THR A 244 15.75 5.45 10.60
C THR A 244 17.21 5.11 10.34
N LEU A 245 17.61 5.06 9.08
CA LEU A 245 18.96 4.67 8.65
C LEU A 245 19.76 5.87 8.15
N ILE A 246 21.08 5.71 8.10
CA ILE A 246 21.97 6.58 7.31
C ILE A 246 22.05 5.98 5.91
N CYS A 247 21.98 6.83 4.87
CA CYS A 247 22.11 6.34 3.50
C CYS A 247 23.56 5.84 3.26
N PRO A 248 23.77 4.73 2.53
CA PRO A 248 25.11 4.32 2.14
C PRO A 248 25.75 5.43 1.31
N ILE A 249 27.04 5.70 1.54
CA ILE A 249 27.85 6.62 0.74
C ILE A 249 28.13 5.95 -0.60
N GLN A 250 27.11 5.86 -1.44
CA GLN A 250 27.24 5.49 -2.83
C GLN A 250 27.72 6.72 -3.59
N SER A 251 28.65 6.53 -4.53
CA SER A 251 29.19 7.59 -5.38
C SER A 251 28.13 8.13 -6.35
N SER A 252 27.21 8.92 -5.82
CA SER A 252 26.28 9.74 -6.58
C SER A 252 27.04 10.79 -7.35
N TRP A 253 26.54 11.14 -8.54
CA TRP A 253 27.09 12.18 -9.42
C TRP A 253 27.23 13.58 -8.77
N ARG A 254 26.64 13.78 -7.58
CA ARG A 254 26.65 15.06 -6.86
C ARG A 254 27.80 15.25 -5.87
N GLY A 255 28.34 14.19 -5.26
CA GLY A 255 29.34 14.30 -4.19
C GLY A 255 28.95 13.57 -2.90
N ASN A 256 29.53 13.97 -1.77
CA ASN A 256 29.34 13.32 -0.46
C ASN A 256 28.39 14.13 0.44
N TYR A 257 27.11 13.76 0.47
CA TYR A 257 26.05 14.46 1.18
C TYR A 257 25.57 13.66 2.40
N SER A 258 25.19 14.38 3.46
CA SER A 258 24.54 13.75 4.61
C SER A 258 23.10 13.39 4.27
N CYS A 259 22.76 12.10 4.35
CA CYS A 259 21.45 11.58 3.95
C CYS A 259 20.86 10.67 5.03
N LEU A 260 19.63 10.99 5.43
CA LEU A 260 18.83 10.25 6.42
C LEU A 260 17.67 9.52 5.72
N ARG A 261 17.50 8.23 5.98
CA ARG A 261 16.48 7.41 5.31
C ARG A 261 15.41 6.90 6.26
N VAL A 262 14.16 7.09 5.88
CA VAL A 262 12.99 6.49 6.52
C VAL A 262 12.57 5.26 5.74
N HIS A 263 12.49 4.13 6.43
CA HIS A 263 11.86 2.91 5.96
C HIS A 263 10.47 2.77 6.60
N LEU A 264 9.44 2.52 5.78
CA LEU A 264 8.09 2.19 6.21
C LEU A 264 7.69 0.86 5.56
N ILE A 265 7.48 -0.18 6.37
CA ILE A 265 6.94 -1.47 5.92
C ILE A 265 5.50 -1.57 6.39
N PHE A 266 4.58 -2.00 5.54
CA PHE A 266 3.16 -2.08 5.87
C PHE A 266 2.48 -3.28 5.20
N THR A 267 1.37 -3.74 5.78
CA THR A 267 0.46 -4.74 5.16
C THR A 267 -0.73 -4.02 4.54
N ARG A 268 -1.19 -4.51 3.39
CA ARG A 268 -2.52 -4.19 2.84
C ARG A 268 -3.63 -4.77 3.73
N ASP A 269 -4.84 -4.22 3.68
CA ASP A 269 -6.01 -4.92 4.21
C ASP A 269 -6.39 -6.12 3.33
N ARG A 270 -6.25 -7.32 3.91
CA ARG A 270 -6.53 -8.60 3.25
C ARG A 270 -8.03 -8.93 3.27
N ALA A 271 -8.81 -8.32 4.17
CA ALA A 271 -10.26 -8.56 4.30
C ALA A 271 -11.05 -8.00 3.11
N PHE A 272 -10.63 -6.84 2.57
CA PHE A 272 -11.20 -6.27 1.35
C PHE A 272 -11.17 -7.26 0.19
N TYR A 273 -10.00 -7.79 -0.19
CA TYR A 273 -9.88 -8.73 -1.31
C TYR A 273 -10.62 -10.05 -1.05
N PHE A 274 -10.66 -10.51 0.21
CA PHE A 274 -11.42 -11.71 0.58
C PHE A 274 -12.92 -11.54 0.32
N THR A 275 -13.48 -10.39 0.68
CA THR A 275 -14.92 -10.11 0.55
C THR A 275 -15.33 -9.67 -0.86
N THR A 276 -14.49 -8.94 -1.60
CA THR A 276 -14.83 -8.37 -2.91
C THR A 276 -14.40 -9.22 -4.11
N VAL A 277 -13.34 -10.04 -3.98
CA VAL A 277 -12.80 -10.85 -5.09
C VAL A 277 -12.97 -12.35 -4.82
N PHE A 278 -12.45 -12.85 -3.71
CA PHE A 278 -12.40 -14.30 -3.46
C PHE A 278 -13.78 -14.90 -3.18
N ILE A 279 -14.60 -14.30 -2.30
CA ILE A 279 -15.96 -14.79 -2.00
C ILE A 279 -16.86 -14.80 -3.25
N PRO A 280 -17.00 -13.71 -4.04
CA PRO A 280 -17.80 -13.72 -5.27
C PRO A 280 -17.27 -14.72 -6.31
N GLY A 281 -15.95 -14.86 -6.44
CA GLY A 281 -15.34 -15.87 -7.32
C GLY A 281 -15.73 -17.31 -6.93
N ILE A 282 -15.66 -17.65 -5.64
CA ILE A 282 -16.08 -18.97 -5.12
C ILE A 282 -17.58 -19.21 -5.38
N ILE A 283 -18.42 -18.20 -5.17
CA ILE A 283 -19.87 -18.30 -5.44
C ILE A 283 -20.12 -18.54 -6.93
N LEU A 284 -19.43 -17.82 -7.83
CA LEU A 284 -19.60 -18.01 -9.28
C LEU A 284 -19.14 -19.40 -9.74
N VAL A 285 -17.97 -19.87 -9.29
CA VAL A 285 -17.48 -21.23 -9.63
C VAL A 285 -18.42 -22.32 -9.10
N THR A 286 -18.83 -22.24 -7.83
CA THR A 286 -19.77 -23.22 -7.25
C THR A 286 -21.16 -23.15 -7.88
N SER A 287 -21.61 -21.98 -8.35
CA SER A 287 -22.87 -21.85 -9.08
C SER A 287 -22.82 -22.51 -10.48
N SER A 288 -21.66 -22.59 -11.13
CA SER A 288 -21.52 -23.30 -12.40
C SER A 288 -21.70 -24.82 -12.22
N PHE A 289 -21.31 -25.37 -11.06
CA PHE A 289 -21.51 -26.79 -10.72
C PHE A 289 -22.98 -27.18 -10.50
N ILE A 290 -23.90 -26.22 -10.33
CA ILE A 290 -25.35 -26.49 -10.26
C ILE A 290 -25.84 -27.14 -11.56
N THR A 291 -25.21 -26.85 -12.71
CA THR A 291 -25.55 -27.44 -14.01
C THR A 291 -25.51 -28.97 -14.04
N PHE A 292 -24.61 -29.60 -13.27
CA PHE A 292 -24.50 -31.06 -13.16
C PHE A 292 -25.69 -31.71 -12.43
N TRP A 293 -26.41 -30.94 -11.60
CA TRP A 293 -27.55 -31.41 -10.81
C TRP A 293 -28.88 -31.36 -11.57
N LEU A 294 -29.00 -30.45 -12.55
CA LEU A 294 -30.13 -30.39 -13.45
C LEU A 294 -30.25 -31.68 -14.28
N GLU A 295 -31.44 -31.97 -14.80
CA GLU A 295 -31.62 -33.05 -15.77
C GLU A 295 -31.01 -32.69 -17.15
N TRP A 296 -30.62 -33.71 -17.92
CA TRP A 296 -29.98 -33.56 -19.24
C TRP A 296 -30.96 -33.04 -20.33
N ASN A 297 -32.26 -33.18 -20.10
CA ASN A 297 -33.34 -32.66 -20.94
C ASN A 297 -33.53 -31.13 -20.78
N ALA A 298 -33.11 -30.55 -19.66
CA ALA A 298 -33.29 -29.14 -19.28
C ALA A 298 -32.24 -28.23 -19.96
N VAL A 299 -32.05 -28.42 -21.27
CA VAL A 299 -31.03 -27.75 -22.10
C VAL A 299 -31.07 -26.22 -21.94
N PRO A 300 -32.23 -25.52 -21.99
CA PRO A 300 -32.26 -24.06 -21.86
C PRO A 300 -31.71 -23.58 -20.50
N ALA A 301 -32.05 -24.27 -19.42
CA ALA A 301 -31.62 -23.91 -18.08
C ALA A 301 -30.11 -24.16 -17.86
N ARG A 302 -29.58 -25.32 -18.32
CA ARG A 302 -28.14 -25.61 -18.26
C ARG A 302 -27.31 -24.60 -19.07
N VAL A 303 -27.71 -24.28 -20.30
CA VAL A 303 -27.02 -23.29 -21.15
C VAL A 303 -27.04 -21.90 -20.49
N MET A 304 -28.20 -21.46 -20.03
CA MET A 304 -28.36 -20.15 -19.39
C MET A 304 -27.44 -20.01 -18.18
N ILE A 305 -27.47 -20.97 -17.24
CA ILE A 305 -26.61 -20.94 -16.06
C ILE A 305 -25.12 -20.96 -16.45
N GLY A 306 -24.70 -21.84 -17.36
CA GLY A 306 -23.31 -21.94 -17.80
C GLY A 306 -22.77 -20.66 -18.48
N VAL A 307 -23.55 -20.06 -19.37
CA VAL A 307 -23.15 -18.83 -20.08
C VAL A 307 -23.21 -17.60 -19.16
N THR A 308 -24.24 -17.46 -18.33
CA THR A 308 -24.36 -16.35 -17.39
C THR A 308 -23.27 -16.37 -16.32
N THR A 309 -22.91 -17.54 -15.78
CA THR A 309 -21.81 -17.65 -14.79
C THR A 309 -20.45 -17.32 -15.41
N MET A 310 -20.19 -17.78 -16.63
CA MET A 310 -19.00 -17.41 -17.40
C MET A 310 -18.92 -15.89 -17.67
N LEU A 311 -20.00 -15.27 -18.15
CA LEU A 311 -20.05 -13.83 -18.42
C LEU A 311 -19.86 -13.00 -17.15
N ASN A 312 -20.53 -13.37 -16.05
CA ASN A 312 -20.39 -12.68 -14.77
C ASN A 312 -18.96 -12.76 -14.25
N PHE A 313 -18.32 -13.94 -14.32
CA PHE A 313 -16.94 -14.12 -13.91
C PHE A 313 -15.97 -13.23 -14.70
N PHE A 314 -16.07 -13.20 -16.03
CA PHE A 314 -15.26 -12.28 -16.85
C PHE A 314 -15.52 -10.82 -16.52
N THR A 315 -16.77 -10.44 -16.28
CA THR A 315 -17.14 -9.05 -16.00
C THR A 315 -16.55 -8.60 -14.66
N THR A 316 -16.66 -9.40 -13.60
CA THR A 316 -16.07 -9.10 -12.28
C THR A 316 -14.53 -9.14 -12.34
N SER A 317 -13.94 -10.16 -12.96
CA SER A 317 -12.49 -10.29 -13.12
C SER A 317 -11.89 -9.11 -13.89
N ASN A 318 -12.48 -8.72 -15.02
CA ASN A 318 -12.00 -7.57 -15.80
C ASN A 318 -12.24 -6.23 -15.10
N GLY A 319 -13.35 -6.10 -14.35
CA GLY A 319 -13.62 -4.92 -13.52
C GLY A 319 -12.57 -4.71 -12.43
N PHE A 320 -12.18 -5.77 -11.72
CA PHE A 320 -11.10 -5.70 -10.73
C PHE A 320 -9.71 -5.52 -11.38
N ARG A 321 -9.45 -6.23 -12.49
CA ARG A 321 -8.20 -6.12 -13.25
C ARG A 321 -7.95 -4.72 -13.82
N SER A 322 -9.00 -3.94 -14.09
CA SER A 322 -8.84 -2.56 -14.60
C SER A 322 -8.45 -1.54 -13.53
N THR A 323 -8.61 -1.85 -12.24
CA THR A 323 -8.10 -1.02 -11.14
C THR A 323 -6.65 -1.36 -10.76
N LEU A 324 -6.19 -2.57 -11.11
CA LEU A 324 -4.81 -2.99 -10.88
C LEU A 324 -3.86 -2.35 -11.91
N PRO A 325 -2.65 -1.91 -11.48
CA PRO A 325 -1.63 -1.50 -12.42
C PRO A 325 -1.18 -2.68 -13.29
N VAL A 326 -0.81 -2.40 -14.54
CA VAL A 326 -0.29 -3.43 -15.45
C VAL A 326 1.09 -3.90 -14.99
N VAL A 327 1.19 -5.19 -14.62
CA VAL A 327 2.45 -5.84 -14.22
C VAL A 327 2.73 -6.98 -15.20
N SER A 328 3.97 -7.13 -15.64
CA SER A 328 4.42 -8.20 -16.54
C SER A 328 4.54 -9.59 -15.89
N ASN A 329 4.41 -9.68 -14.57
CA ASN A 329 4.65 -10.90 -13.81
C ASN A 329 3.35 -11.72 -13.60
N LEU A 330 3.51 -13.03 -13.41
CA LEU A 330 2.45 -13.90 -12.94
C LEU A 330 2.16 -13.59 -11.46
N THR A 331 1.05 -12.88 -11.20
CA THR A 331 0.56 -12.59 -9.85
C THR A 331 -0.30 -13.73 -9.31
N ALA A 332 -0.45 -13.84 -7.99
CA ALA A 332 -1.37 -14.81 -7.37
C ALA A 332 -2.82 -14.63 -7.87
N MET A 333 -3.25 -13.39 -8.12
CA MET A 333 -4.54 -13.07 -8.75
C MET A 333 -4.65 -13.60 -10.19
N ASN A 334 -3.60 -13.53 -11.01
CA ASN A 334 -3.60 -14.15 -12.35
C ASN A 334 -3.75 -15.68 -12.29
N VAL A 335 -3.15 -16.34 -11.29
CA VAL A 335 -3.31 -17.78 -11.06
C VAL A 335 -4.74 -18.12 -10.60
N TRP A 336 -5.30 -17.33 -9.67
CA TRP A 336 -6.67 -17.47 -9.20
C TRP A 336 -7.68 -17.34 -10.36
N ASP A 337 -7.58 -16.26 -11.15
CA ASP A 337 -8.46 -16.00 -12.28
C ASP A 337 -8.39 -17.15 -13.31
N GLY A 338 -7.17 -17.59 -13.66
CA GLY A 338 -6.95 -18.66 -14.62
C GLY A 338 -7.54 -20.01 -14.19
N VAL A 339 -7.40 -20.38 -12.92
CA VAL A 339 -7.95 -21.65 -12.40
C VAL A 339 -9.48 -21.59 -12.30
N CYS A 340 -10.04 -20.49 -11.76
CA CYS A 340 -11.49 -20.30 -11.68
C CYS A 340 -12.15 -20.28 -13.08
N MET A 341 -11.55 -19.56 -14.03
CA MET A 341 -11.96 -19.57 -15.44
C MET A 341 -11.90 -20.97 -16.06
N CYS A 342 -10.86 -21.75 -15.76
CA CYS A 342 -10.72 -23.13 -16.23
C CYS A 342 -11.86 -24.02 -15.70
N PHE A 343 -12.21 -23.94 -14.41
CA PHE A 343 -13.33 -24.70 -13.85
C PHE A 343 -14.69 -24.32 -14.45
N ILE A 344 -14.97 -23.03 -14.61
CA ILE A 344 -16.22 -22.56 -15.22
C ILE A 344 -16.31 -23.02 -16.68
N TYR A 345 -15.24 -22.84 -17.46
CA TYR A 345 -15.20 -23.30 -18.85
C TYR A 345 -15.31 -24.83 -18.98
N ALA A 346 -14.65 -25.59 -18.10
CA ALA A 346 -14.75 -27.04 -18.05
C ALA A 346 -16.18 -27.51 -17.69
N SER A 347 -16.92 -26.78 -16.85
CA SER A 347 -18.34 -27.09 -16.58
C SER A 347 -19.24 -26.82 -17.80
N LEU A 348 -18.93 -25.81 -18.61
CA LEU A 348 -19.63 -25.58 -19.88
C LEU A 348 -19.31 -26.66 -20.92
N LEU A 349 -18.04 -27.08 -21.02
CA LEU A 349 -17.63 -28.20 -21.89
C LEU A 349 -18.26 -29.53 -21.47
N GLU A 350 -18.36 -29.80 -20.17
CA GLU A 350 -19.07 -30.97 -19.63
C GLU A 350 -20.50 -31.02 -20.17
N PHE A 351 -21.25 -29.91 -20.06
CA PHE A 351 -22.60 -29.81 -20.59
C PHE A 351 -22.67 -30.08 -22.10
N VAL A 352 -21.72 -29.51 -22.88
CA VAL A 352 -21.64 -29.75 -24.33
C VAL A 352 -21.39 -31.24 -24.63
N CYS A 353 -20.49 -31.88 -23.89
CA CYS A 353 -20.22 -33.32 -24.01
C CYS A 353 -21.44 -34.17 -23.62
N VAL A 354 -22.09 -33.91 -22.49
CA VAL A 354 -23.31 -34.62 -22.04
C VAL A 354 -24.43 -34.47 -23.06
N ASN A 355 -24.64 -33.26 -23.60
CA ASN A 355 -25.67 -33.00 -24.60
C ASN A 355 -25.38 -33.71 -25.93
N TYR A 356 -24.14 -33.68 -26.40
CA TYR A 356 -23.70 -34.38 -27.61
C TYR A 356 -23.81 -35.91 -27.47
N VAL A 357 -23.36 -36.48 -26.35
CA VAL A 357 -23.47 -37.92 -26.05
C VAL A 357 -24.93 -38.34 -25.89
N GLY A 358 -25.74 -37.57 -25.17
CA GLY A 358 -27.17 -37.86 -24.99
C GLY A 358 -27.99 -37.80 -26.29
N ARG A 359 -27.54 -37.01 -27.28
CA ARG A 359 -28.16 -36.92 -28.62
C ARG A 359 -27.65 -37.95 -29.62
N LYS A 360 -26.54 -38.64 -29.38
CA LYS A 360 -26.14 -39.80 -30.20
C LYS A 360 -27.19 -40.90 -30.06
N ARG A 361 -28.03 -41.08 -31.07
CA ARG A 361 -28.87 -42.28 -31.19
C ARG A 361 -27.94 -43.49 -31.32
N PRO A 362 -28.18 -44.61 -30.61
CA PRO A 362 -27.56 -45.85 -31.02
C PRO A 362 -28.04 -46.16 -32.43
N LEU A 363 -27.14 -46.47 -33.37
CA LEU A 363 -27.56 -47.17 -34.59
C LEU A 363 -28.02 -48.55 -34.13
N HIS A 364 -29.33 -48.70 -33.95
CA HIS A 364 -29.93 -50.01 -33.84
C HIS A 364 -29.64 -50.72 -35.16
N ASN A 365 -29.06 -51.93 -35.08
CA ASN A 365 -29.01 -52.80 -36.25
C ASN A 365 -30.46 -53.02 -36.69
N VAL A 366 -30.86 -52.41 -37.82
CA VAL A 366 -32.09 -52.81 -38.49
C VAL A 366 -31.81 -54.20 -39.03
N VAL A 367 -32.07 -55.21 -38.20
CA VAL A 367 -32.19 -56.60 -38.64
C VAL A 367 -33.41 -56.62 -39.54
N TYR A 368 -33.17 -56.45 -40.83
CA TYR A 368 -34.17 -56.62 -41.86
C TYR A 368 -34.63 -58.09 -41.77
N ARG A 369 -35.79 -58.34 -41.17
CA ARG A 369 -36.48 -59.63 -41.37
C ARG A 369 -36.87 -59.65 -42.85
N PRO A 370 -36.37 -60.60 -43.66
CA PRO A 370 -36.83 -60.71 -45.03
C PRO A 370 -38.29 -61.22 -44.99
N GLY A 371 -39.23 -60.40 -45.47
CA GLY A 371 -40.62 -60.82 -45.67
C GLY A 371 -41.67 -60.14 -44.79
N GLU A 372 -41.77 -58.81 -44.83
CA GLU A 372 -43.05 -58.12 -44.66
C GLU A 372 -43.02 -56.80 -45.46
N ASN A 373 -44.07 -56.55 -46.25
CA ASN A 373 -44.08 -55.48 -47.25
C ASN A 373 -44.35 -54.10 -46.62
N PRO A 374 -43.82 -53.00 -47.20
CA PRO A 374 -43.84 -51.70 -46.57
C PRO A 374 -45.18 -50.97 -46.78
N PHE A 375 -45.73 -50.36 -45.73
CA PHE A 375 -46.66 -49.24 -45.88
C PHE A 375 -46.39 -48.14 -44.85
N THR A 376 -45.98 -46.98 -45.38
CA THR A 376 -46.14 -45.62 -44.83
C THR A 376 -45.86 -45.40 -43.34
N GLN A 377 -44.66 -44.89 -43.04
CA GLN A 377 -44.49 -43.91 -41.96
C GLN A 377 -44.10 -42.57 -42.60
N GLU A 378 -45.09 -41.78 -42.99
CA GLU A 378 -44.83 -40.38 -43.34
C GLU A 378 -44.51 -39.55 -42.09
N THR A 379 -43.57 -38.64 -42.28
CA THR A 379 -43.12 -37.63 -41.33
C THR A 379 -44.19 -36.60 -41.02
N ALA A 380 -44.33 -36.22 -39.75
CA ALA A 380 -44.94 -34.95 -39.36
C ALA A 380 -44.13 -34.29 -38.24
N GLN A 381 -43.33 -33.29 -38.61
CA GLN A 381 -42.67 -32.37 -37.69
C GLN A 381 -43.26 -30.98 -37.94
N HIS A 382 -43.86 -30.37 -36.91
CA HIS A 382 -44.14 -28.93 -36.72
C HIS A 382 -44.69 -28.07 -37.89
N GLU A 383 -45.88 -27.48 -37.68
CA GLU A 383 -46.17 -26.01 -37.72
C GLU A 383 -47.67 -25.83 -37.34
N TYR A 384 -48.06 -25.00 -36.36
CA TYR A 384 -48.13 -23.53 -36.25
C TYR A 384 -49.51 -22.95 -36.64
N TYR A 385 -50.12 -22.29 -35.64
CA TYR A 385 -51.22 -21.31 -35.69
C TYR A 385 -52.72 -21.71 -35.81
N SER A 386 -53.42 -21.26 -34.77
CA SER A 386 -54.65 -20.46 -34.79
C SER A 386 -56.04 -21.11 -34.74
N ALA A 387 -56.81 -20.57 -33.78
CA ALA A 387 -58.22 -20.22 -33.79
C ALA A 387 -59.31 -21.33 -33.83
N PHE A 388 -60.17 -21.24 -32.81
CA PHE A 388 -61.64 -21.32 -32.87
C PHE A 388 -62.28 -22.23 -33.93
N CYS A 389 -63.05 -23.22 -33.47
CA CYS A 389 -64.46 -23.22 -33.82
C CYS A 389 -65.35 -23.93 -32.79
N GLU A 390 -66.57 -23.39 -32.75
CA GLU A 390 -67.71 -23.70 -31.93
C GLU A 390 -68.18 -25.17 -31.98
N SER A 391 -68.72 -25.65 -30.86
CA SER A 391 -69.71 -26.73 -30.86
C SER A 391 -71.00 -26.26 -31.55
N PRO A 392 -71.74 -27.17 -32.23
CA PRO A 392 -72.98 -27.57 -31.58
C PRO A 392 -73.34 -29.06 -31.68
N SER A 393 -74.01 -29.50 -30.62
CA SER A 393 -74.91 -30.65 -30.46
C SER A 393 -75.30 -31.51 -31.69
N PHE A 394 -75.16 -32.83 -31.56
CA PHE A 394 -76.20 -33.77 -31.98
C PHE A 394 -76.39 -34.86 -30.92
N ASN A 395 -77.65 -35.19 -30.63
CA ASN A 395 -78.06 -36.02 -29.50
C ASN A 395 -78.87 -37.20 -30.04
N GLN A 396 -78.39 -38.45 -29.92
CA GLN A 396 -79.31 -39.58 -30.00
C GLN A 396 -78.87 -40.81 -29.18
N ARG A 397 -79.83 -41.32 -28.42
CA ARG A 397 -79.72 -42.50 -27.55
C ARG A 397 -79.73 -43.79 -28.38
N PHE A 398 -79.10 -44.86 -27.88
CA PHE A 398 -79.77 -46.05 -27.31
C PHE A 398 -78.76 -47.20 -27.05
N GLY A 399 -79.02 -48.01 -26.01
CA GLY A 399 -78.49 -49.39 -25.92
C GLY A 399 -77.57 -49.71 -24.73
N ASP A 400 -78.15 -50.16 -23.63
CA ASP A 400 -77.42 -50.78 -22.51
C ASP A 400 -76.63 -52.04 -22.91
N LYS A 401 -75.44 -52.22 -22.30
CA LYS A 401 -75.14 -53.42 -21.50
C LYS A 401 -74.02 -53.18 -20.48
N LYS A 402 -74.00 -54.03 -19.46
CA LYS A 402 -73.48 -53.77 -18.10
C LYS A 402 -72.53 -54.89 -17.68
N ARG A 403 -71.67 -54.64 -16.67
CA ARG A 403 -70.78 -55.59 -15.94
C ARG A 403 -69.47 -55.98 -16.69
N ASP A 404 -68.35 -56.23 -16.02
CA ASP A 404 -67.98 -55.98 -14.62
C ASP A 404 -66.46 -55.79 -14.44
N SER A 405 -66.11 -54.73 -13.70
CA SER A 405 -65.12 -54.61 -12.60
C SER A 405 -63.80 -55.41 -12.50
N THR A 406 -62.75 -54.69 -12.04
CA THR A 406 -61.56 -55.09 -11.25
C THR A 406 -60.58 -56.14 -11.82
N THR A 407 -59.35 -55.82 -12.24
CA THR A 407 -58.11 -55.43 -11.49
C THR A 407 -57.46 -56.49 -10.59
N VAL A 408 -56.13 -56.62 -10.73
CA VAL A 408 -55.08 -57.00 -9.73
C VAL A 408 -54.30 -58.32 -9.98
N ALA A 409 -52.97 -58.20 -9.77
CA ALA A 409 -51.93 -59.18 -9.47
C ALA A 409 -51.13 -59.86 -10.61
N ASN A 410 -49.80 -59.85 -10.39
CA ASN A 410 -48.78 -60.58 -11.14
C ASN A 410 -48.67 -62.02 -10.63
N GLU A 411 -48.30 -62.96 -11.50
CA GLU A 411 -47.57 -64.17 -11.07
C GLU A 411 -46.42 -64.49 -12.04
N ILE A 412 -45.31 -64.99 -11.47
CA ILE A 412 -44.14 -65.51 -12.18
C ILE A 412 -44.26 -67.04 -12.17
N GLY A 413 -44.44 -67.66 -13.34
CA GLY A 413 -44.55 -69.11 -13.49
C GLY A 413 -43.24 -69.76 -13.95
N SER A 414 -42.73 -70.74 -13.17
CA SER A 414 -41.67 -71.64 -13.62
C SER A 414 -42.25 -72.78 -14.48
N CYS A 415 -41.54 -73.21 -15.53
CA CYS A 415 -41.89 -74.42 -16.28
C CYS A 415 -41.33 -75.68 -15.58
N PRO A 416 -42.15 -76.70 -15.28
CA PRO A 416 -41.71 -77.93 -14.63
C PRO A 416 -41.25 -79.03 -15.62
N ASN A 417 -40.42 -79.93 -15.09
CA ASN A 417 -39.95 -81.23 -15.57
C ASN A 417 -40.67 -81.89 -16.78
N CYS A 418 -39.87 -82.33 -17.75
CA CYS A 418 -40.24 -83.46 -18.63
C CYS A 418 -39.68 -84.78 -18.07
N GLY A 419 -40.55 -85.79 -18.01
CA GLY A 419 -40.25 -87.17 -17.60
C GLY A 419 -39.77 -88.08 -18.76
N PRO A 420 -39.63 -89.40 -18.51
CA PRO A 420 -38.58 -90.19 -19.16
C PRO A 420 -39.01 -91.04 -20.36
N ASN A 421 -38.31 -90.90 -21.49
CA ASN A 421 -37.77 -92.01 -22.32
C ASN A 421 -36.98 -91.46 -23.53
N PRO A 422 -36.08 -92.26 -24.16
CA PRO A 422 -34.97 -91.73 -24.95
C PRO A 422 -35.29 -91.50 -26.44
N CYS A 423 -35.18 -90.25 -26.89
CA CYS A 423 -35.23 -89.91 -28.32
C CYS A 423 -33.82 -89.95 -28.94
N THR A 424 -33.47 -91.06 -29.57
CA THR A 424 -32.32 -91.12 -30.49
C THR A 424 -32.64 -90.38 -31.79
N HIS A 425 -32.01 -89.24 -32.03
CA HIS A 425 -31.53 -88.86 -33.37
C HIS A 425 -30.45 -87.78 -33.24
N ALA A 426 -29.25 -88.07 -33.73
CA ALA A 426 -28.16 -87.11 -33.75
C ALA A 426 -28.35 -86.10 -34.87
N ASN A 427 -28.29 -84.81 -34.55
CA ASN A 427 -27.46 -83.86 -35.30
C ASN A 427 -27.24 -82.53 -34.56
N ASN A 428 -26.00 -82.07 -34.62
CA ASN A 428 -25.55 -80.68 -34.49
C ASN A 428 -25.85 -79.92 -33.18
N GLY A 429 -24.85 -79.97 -32.29
CA GLY A 429 -24.40 -78.78 -31.56
C GLY A 429 -25.10 -78.49 -30.23
N CYS A 430 -24.38 -78.67 -29.13
CA CYS A 430 -24.64 -77.87 -27.94
C CYS A 430 -24.58 -76.38 -28.34
N PRO A 431 -25.54 -75.53 -27.92
CA PRO A 431 -25.34 -74.09 -28.01
C PRO A 431 -24.13 -73.76 -27.13
N ALA A 432 -23.01 -73.41 -27.76
CA ALA A 432 -21.85 -72.89 -27.06
C ALA A 432 -22.30 -71.74 -26.17
N ALA A 433 -21.86 -71.73 -24.91
CA ALA A 433 -22.26 -70.73 -23.93
C ALA A 433 -22.15 -69.34 -24.56
N GLU A 434 -23.31 -68.70 -24.76
CA GLU A 434 -23.38 -67.46 -25.50
C GLU A 434 -22.61 -66.41 -24.71
N VAL A 435 -21.39 -66.10 -25.18
CA VAL A 435 -20.53 -65.10 -24.56
C VAL A 435 -21.32 -63.81 -24.64
N ARG A 436 -21.89 -63.43 -23.49
CA ARG A 436 -22.69 -62.22 -23.28
C ARG A 436 -21.85 -61.01 -23.67
N LYS A 437 -21.86 -60.68 -24.97
CA LYS A 437 -21.31 -59.43 -25.50
C LYS A 437 -21.98 -58.35 -24.69
N LYS A 438 -21.20 -57.66 -23.85
CA LYS A 438 -21.67 -56.47 -23.16
C LYS A 438 -22.18 -55.52 -24.25
N GLU A 439 -23.50 -55.37 -24.30
CA GLU A 439 -24.12 -54.35 -25.13
C GLU A 439 -23.42 -53.02 -24.81
N PRO A 440 -23.00 -52.23 -25.81
CA PRO A 440 -22.41 -50.94 -25.54
C PRO A 440 -23.44 -50.13 -24.74
N PRO A 441 -23.05 -49.52 -23.60
CA PRO A 441 -24.01 -48.90 -22.70
C PRO A 441 -24.81 -47.85 -23.46
N HIS A 442 -26.15 -47.90 -23.34
CA HIS A 442 -27.03 -46.93 -23.99
C HIS A 442 -26.50 -45.50 -23.77
N PRO A 443 -26.46 -44.65 -24.82
CA PRO A 443 -25.85 -43.32 -24.75
C PRO A 443 -26.43 -42.44 -23.64
N ILE A 444 -27.72 -42.63 -23.30
CA ILE A 444 -28.39 -41.99 -22.16
C ILE A 444 -27.78 -42.41 -20.80
N ARG A 445 -27.37 -43.67 -20.64
CA ARG A 445 -26.66 -44.13 -19.42
C ARG A 445 -25.26 -43.53 -19.34
N VAL A 446 -24.56 -43.41 -20.48
CA VAL A 446 -23.24 -42.77 -20.55
C VAL A 446 -23.34 -41.29 -20.16
N ALA A 447 -24.28 -40.54 -20.72
CA ALA A 447 -24.55 -39.14 -20.37
C ALA A 447 -24.83 -38.97 -18.87
N LYS A 448 -25.72 -39.77 -18.28
CA LYS A 448 -25.99 -39.76 -16.83
C LYS A 448 -24.77 -40.13 -15.98
N THR A 449 -23.89 -40.99 -16.48
CA THR A 449 -22.66 -41.38 -15.76
C THR A 449 -21.65 -40.23 -15.72
N ILE A 450 -21.57 -39.43 -16.78
CA ILE A 450 -20.72 -38.22 -16.84
C ILE A 450 -21.22 -37.19 -15.80
N ASP A 451 -22.51 -36.84 -15.79
CA ASP A 451 -23.11 -35.94 -14.79
C ASP A 451 -22.78 -36.42 -13.35
N VAL A 452 -22.93 -37.72 -13.06
CA VAL A 452 -22.69 -38.29 -11.72
C VAL A 452 -21.22 -38.21 -11.30
N ILE A 453 -20.28 -38.42 -12.23
CA ILE A 453 -18.85 -38.25 -11.96
C ILE A 453 -18.54 -36.76 -11.72
N ALA A 454 -19.03 -35.87 -12.59
CA ALA A 454 -18.79 -34.43 -12.51
C ALA A 454 -19.25 -33.81 -11.18
N ARG A 455 -20.41 -34.24 -10.65
CA ARG A 455 -20.93 -33.84 -9.33
C ARG A 455 -19.96 -34.07 -8.17
N ILE A 456 -19.05 -35.04 -8.28
CA ILE A 456 -18.07 -35.34 -7.23
C ILE A 456 -16.70 -34.76 -7.60
N THR A 457 -16.23 -34.93 -8.83
CA THR A 457 -14.87 -34.54 -9.22
C THR A 457 -14.66 -33.04 -9.23
N PHE A 458 -15.61 -32.25 -9.73
CA PHE A 458 -15.45 -30.79 -9.82
C PHE A 458 -15.42 -30.11 -8.42
N PRO A 459 -16.39 -30.35 -7.52
CA PRO A 459 -16.34 -29.76 -6.18
C PRO A 459 -15.14 -30.22 -5.34
N THR A 460 -14.74 -31.49 -5.44
CA THR A 460 -13.58 -32.01 -4.66
C THR A 460 -12.26 -31.43 -5.16
N THR A 461 -12.03 -31.38 -6.48
CA THR A 461 -10.81 -30.77 -7.03
C THR A 461 -10.74 -29.26 -6.78
N PHE A 462 -11.86 -28.55 -6.88
CA PHE A 462 -11.91 -27.12 -6.51
C PHE A 462 -11.67 -26.90 -5.01
N ALA A 463 -12.23 -27.72 -4.12
CA ALA A 463 -11.95 -27.63 -2.69
C ALA A 463 -10.47 -27.86 -2.35
N VAL A 464 -9.83 -28.85 -2.99
CA VAL A 464 -8.37 -29.09 -2.86
C VAL A 464 -7.57 -27.87 -3.36
N PHE A 465 -7.97 -27.27 -4.48
CA PHE A 465 -7.36 -26.04 -4.98
C PHE A 465 -7.50 -24.88 -3.99
N LEU A 466 -8.69 -24.65 -3.41
CA LEU A 466 -8.90 -23.58 -2.42
C LEU A 466 -7.98 -23.76 -1.19
N VAL A 467 -7.91 -24.97 -0.64
CA VAL A 467 -7.04 -25.28 0.50
C VAL A 467 -5.57 -25.06 0.14
N PHE A 468 -5.12 -25.57 -1.01
CA PHE A 468 -3.75 -25.38 -1.47
C PHE A 468 -3.41 -23.90 -1.70
N PHE A 469 -4.27 -23.16 -2.39
CA PHE A 469 -4.08 -21.75 -2.72
C PHE A 469 -3.93 -20.90 -1.46
N PHE A 470 -4.91 -20.97 -0.54
CA PHE A 470 -4.87 -20.16 0.68
C PHE A 470 -3.75 -20.62 1.63
N TYR A 471 -3.45 -21.92 1.73
CA TYR A 471 -2.32 -22.39 2.53
C TYR A 471 -0.98 -21.91 1.99
N HIS A 472 -0.75 -22.06 0.68
CA HIS A 472 0.48 -21.62 0.00
C HIS A 472 0.72 -20.13 0.23
N TYR A 473 -0.23 -19.27 -0.12
CA TYR A 473 -0.04 -17.82 0.01
C TYR A 473 -0.05 -17.31 1.46
N LYS A 474 -0.73 -17.98 2.40
CA LYS A 474 -0.61 -17.70 3.84
C LYS A 474 0.75 -18.12 4.42
N SER A 475 1.38 -19.16 3.86
CA SER A 475 2.72 -19.57 4.28
C SER A 475 3.79 -18.53 3.91
N PHE A 476 3.62 -17.79 2.81
CA PHE A 476 4.55 -16.71 2.43
C PHE A 476 4.46 -15.49 3.34
N THR A 477 3.27 -15.13 3.85
CA THR A 477 3.13 -14.03 4.83
C THR A 477 3.81 -14.30 6.17
N ASN A 478 3.94 -15.57 6.58
CA ASN A 478 4.55 -15.93 7.87
C ASN A 478 6.07 -16.18 7.78
N ALA A 479 6.66 -16.19 6.58
CA ALA A 479 8.07 -16.50 6.36
C ALA A 479 8.98 -15.24 6.31
N HIS A 480 8.42 -14.07 6.62
CA HIS A 480 9.09 -12.77 6.59
C HIS A 480 8.99 -11.96 7.90
N GLU A 481 8.43 -12.57 8.96
CA GLU A 481 8.76 -12.26 10.37
C GLU A 481 10.04 -13.00 10.78
#